data_AF-A0A3D4U0P4-F1
#
_entry.id   AF-A0A3D4U0P4-F1
#
_cell.length_a   1.000
_cell.length_b   1.000
_cell.length_c   1.000
_cell.angle_alpha   90.00
_cell.angle_beta   90.00
_cell.angle_gamma   90.00
#
_symmetry.space_group_name_H-M   'P 1'
#
loop_
_entity.id
_entity.type
_entity.pdbx_description
1 polymer ?
#
loop_
_entity_poly.entity_id
_entity_poly.type
_entity_poly.pdbx_seq_one_letter_code
_entity_poly.pdbx_strand_id
1 'polypeptide(L)'
;MQVLKNFNVKLINSQDMNCKTIKKQILSYLDGELHGEMATNFDTHIKDCENCQNEVERLKMAYRIIETEKMEYKADPFMSARIIAKLSKKEISVPKHNVTLRYLTITSLAAAGVTIGIIIGSLFSTVSTSSESIANAQEWERLADEFMPEIDNNPYNMIATTTNTNETPTKP
;
A
#
# COMPACT_ATOMS: atom_id res chain seq x y z
N MET A 1 -9.82 70.21 14.14
CA MET A 1 -10.02 69.53 15.43
C MET A 1 -9.65 68.08 15.26
N GLN A 2 -8.49 67.68 15.78
CA GLN A 2 -8.09 66.28 15.90
C GLN A 2 -8.97 65.62 16.96
N VAL A 3 -9.53 64.44 16.70
CA VAL A 3 -9.65 63.41 17.72
C VAL A 3 -9.46 62.05 17.05
N LEU A 4 -8.23 61.54 17.16
CA LEU A 4 -7.92 60.12 17.07
C LEU A 4 -8.68 59.39 18.17
N LYS A 5 -9.39 58.31 17.85
CA LYS A 5 -9.45 57.14 18.75
C LYS A 5 -9.39 55.87 17.93
N ASN A 6 -8.16 55.36 17.83
CA ASN A 6 -7.89 53.95 17.69
C ASN A 6 -8.76 53.17 18.67
N PHE A 7 -9.64 52.29 18.18
CA PHE A 7 -10.16 51.20 18.99
C PHE A 7 -9.60 49.89 18.42
N ASN A 8 -8.40 49.60 18.90
CA ASN A 8 -7.73 48.33 18.75
C ASN A 8 -8.41 47.34 19.70
N VAL A 9 -9.52 46.73 19.26
CA VAL A 9 -10.15 45.64 20.02
C VAL A 9 -9.45 44.36 19.62
N LYS A 10 -8.32 44.09 20.28
CA LYS A 10 -7.76 42.75 20.35
C LYS A 10 -8.11 42.17 21.72
N LEU A 11 -8.70 40.97 21.67
CA LEU A 11 -8.85 39.96 22.73
C LEU A 11 -10.13 40.02 23.57
N ILE A 12 -11.14 39.26 23.12
CA ILE A 12 -11.88 38.39 24.04
C ILE A 12 -11.71 36.97 23.53
N ASN A 13 -11.16 36.15 24.43
CA ASN A 13 -10.84 34.76 24.24
C ASN A 13 -12.15 33.95 24.32
N SER A 14 -12.72 33.61 23.17
CA SER A 14 -13.58 32.44 23.04
C SER A 14 -12.72 31.40 22.32
N GLN A 15 -12.58 30.20 22.88
CA GLN A 15 -12.11 29.05 22.11
C GLN A 15 -13.16 28.77 21.02
N ASP A 16 -13.10 29.52 19.93
CA ASP A 16 -14.14 29.52 18.92
C ASP A 16 -13.53 29.89 17.56
N MET A 17 -14.09 29.35 16.49
CA MET A 17 -13.48 29.36 15.16
C MET A 17 -12.97 30.75 14.74
N ASN A 18 -11.82 30.82 14.06
CA ASN A 18 -11.33 32.08 13.52
C ASN A 18 -12.02 32.41 12.17
N CYS A 19 -12.02 33.69 11.78
CA CYS A 19 -12.65 34.14 10.53
C CYS A 19 -12.11 33.43 9.27
N LYS A 20 -10.85 33.00 9.28
CA LYS A 20 -10.25 32.26 8.17
C LYS A 20 -10.85 30.86 8.03
N THR A 21 -11.12 30.19 9.14
CA THR A 21 -11.79 28.89 9.16
C THR A 21 -13.24 29.03 8.72
N ILE A 22 -13.94 30.07 9.18
CA ILE A 22 -15.31 30.37 8.77
C ILE A 22 -15.40 30.55 7.26
N LYS A 23 -14.55 31.42 6.68
CA LYS A 23 -14.48 31.65 5.22
C LYS A 23 -14.37 30.37 4.40
N LYS A 24 -13.60 29.39 4.89
CA LYS A 24 -13.43 28.10 4.21
C LYS A 24 -14.66 27.20 4.29
N GLN A 25 -15.48 27.38 5.32
CA GLN A 25 -16.63 26.54 5.63
C GLN A 25 -17.97 27.18 5.26
N ILE A 26 -17.99 28.39 4.69
CA ILE A 26 -19.24 29.08 4.33
C ILE A 26 -20.08 28.24 3.36
N LEU A 27 -19.45 27.63 2.34
CA LEU A 27 -20.18 26.80 1.37
C LEU A 27 -20.76 25.55 2.04
N SER A 28 -19.94 24.80 2.78
CA SER A 28 -20.39 23.63 3.56
C SER A 28 -21.52 23.98 4.53
N TYR A 29 -21.48 25.19 5.13
CA TYR A 29 -22.55 25.70 5.99
C TYR A 29 -23.85 25.95 5.20
N LEU A 30 -23.76 26.62 4.05
CA LEU A 30 -24.92 26.89 3.18
C LEU A 30 -25.53 25.62 2.59
N ASP A 31 -24.70 24.61 2.32
CA ASP A 31 -25.12 23.31 1.81
C ASP A 31 -25.64 22.37 2.92
N GLY A 32 -25.53 22.78 4.20
CA GLY A 32 -26.02 22.01 5.35
C GLY A 32 -25.12 20.83 5.76
N GLU A 33 -23.86 20.83 5.33
CA GLU A 33 -22.87 19.76 5.57
C GLU A 33 -22.12 19.92 6.90
N LEU A 34 -22.27 21.05 7.59
CA LEU A 34 -21.70 21.24 8.93
C LEU A 34 -22.56 20.58 9.99
N HIS A 35 -21.91 19.82 10.89
CA HIS A 35 -22.58 19.06 11.94
C HIS A 35 -21.89 19.20 13.29
N GLY A 36 -22.66 18.93 14.36
CA GLY A 36 -22.16 18.88 15.73
C GLY A 36 -21.54 20.20 16.19
N GLU A 37 -20.40 20.09 16.87
CA GLU A 37 -19.66 21.23 17.43
C GLU A 37 -19.26 22.27 16.37
N MET A 38 -18.92 21.82 15.15
CA MET A 38 -18.50 22.73 14.08
C MET A 38 -19.63 23.65 13.62
N ALA A 39 -20.87 23.16 13.55
CA ALA A 39 -22.03 23.98 13.21
C ALA A 39 -22.30 25.01 14.31
N THR A 40 -22.30 24.59 15.57
CA THR A 40 -22.52 25.47 16.73
C THR A 40 -21.48 26.58 16.83
N ASN A 41 -20.20 26.25 16.61
CA ASN A 41 -19.10 27.22 16.63
C ASN A 41 -19.20 28.19 15.44
N PHE A 42 -19.61 27.70 14.27
CA PHE A 42 -19.86 28.55 13.11
C PHE A 42 -21.00 29.54 13.39
N ASP A 43 -22.13 29.06 13.92
CA ASP A 43 -23.30 29.87 14.27
C ASP A 43 -22.97 30.93 15.33
N THR A 44 -22.17 30.58 16.34
CA THR A 44 -21.72 31.51 17.37
C THR A 44 -20.84 32.59 16.75
N HIS A 45 -19.86 32.21 15.92
CA HIS A 45 -18.98 33.17 15.29
C HIS A 45 -19.70 34.18 14.38
N ILE A 46 -20.65 33.74 13.54
CA ILE A 46 -21.36 34.65 12.63
C ILE A 46 -22.33 35.58 13.34
N LYS A 47 -22.76 35.25 14.57
CA LYS A 47 -23.55 36.16 15.41
C LYS A 47 -22.70 37.28 15.99
N ASP A 48 -21.44 36.97 16.30
CA ASP A 48 -20.52 37.90 16.97
C ASP A 48 -19.61 38.67 15.98
N CYS A 49 -19.43 38.17 14.75
CA CYS A 49 -18.54 38.77 13.76
C CYS A 49 -19.31 39.32 12.53
N GLU A 50 -19.50 40.64 12.50
CA GLU A 50 -20.19 41.36 11.42
C GLU A 50 -19.56 41.11 10.03
N ASN A 51 -18.23 40.99 9.94
CA ASN A 51 -17.56 40.73 8.67
C ASN A 51 -17.92 39.34 8.10
N CYS A 52 -17.88 38.30 8.94
CA CYS A 52 -18.24 36.96 8.55
C CYS A 52 -19.74 36.83 8.25
N GLN A 53 -20.59 37.51 9.03
CA GLN A 53 -22.03 37.59 8.78
C GLN A 53 -22.34 38.17 7.40
N ASN A 54 -21.70 39.30 7.06
CA ASN A 54 -21.87 39.95 5.76
C ASN A 54 -21.40 39.06 4.60
N GLU A 55 -20.34 38.28 4.79
CA GLU A 55 -19.84 37.35 3.77
C GLU A 55 -20.80 36.19 3.53
N VAL A 56 -21.36 35.62 4.60
CA VAL A 56 -22.40 34.57 4.51
C VAL A 56 -23.64 35.10 3.79
N GLU A 57 -24.14 36.28 4.15
CA GLU A 57 -25.32 36.87 3.51
C GLU A 57 -25.10 37.20 2.03
N ARG A 58 -23.90 37.63 1.64
CA ARG A 58 -23.55 37.80 0.22
C ARG A 58 -23.65 36.51 -0.57
N LEU A 59 -23.11 35.41 -0.06
CA LEU A 59 -23.19 34.11 -0.74
C LEU A 59 -24.63 33.58 -0.76
N LYS A 60 -25.39 33.78 0.32
CA LYS A 60 -26.81 33.41 0.41
C LYS A 60 -27.67 34.12 -0.63
N MET A 61 -27.37 35.38 -0.96
CA MET A 61 -28.03 36.09 -2.06
C MET A 61 -27.76 35.42 -3.41
N ALA A 62 -26.52 34.99 -3.69
CA ALA A 62 -26.19 34.27 -4.92
C ALA A 62 -26.95 32.93 -5.01
N TYR A 63 -27.02 32.18 -3.90
CA TYR A 63 -27.80 30.94 -3.83
C TYR A 63 -29.29 31.15 -4.11
N ARG A 64 -29.90 32.23 -3.59
CA ARG A 64 -31.30 32.56 -3.86
C ARG A 64 -31.58 32.82 -5.33
N ILE A 65 -30.66 33.48 -6.04
CA ILE A 65 -30.79 33.71 -7.49
C ILE A 65 -30.79 32.37 -8.22
N ILE A 66 -29.83 31.50 -7.91
CA ILE A 66 -29.73 30.16 -8.51
C ILE A 66 -31.00 29.34 -8.25
N GLU A 67 -31.52 29.38 -7.03
CA GLU A 67 -32.72 28.63 -6.66
C GLU A 67 -33.97 29.16 -7.37
N THR A 68 -34.05 30.47 -7.60
CA THR A 68 -35.14 31.08 -8.36
C THR A 68 -35.13 30.58 -9.82
N GLU A 69 -33.97 30.53 -10.46
CA GLU A 69 -33.81 30.05 -11.83
C GLU A 69 -34.09 28.54 -11.99
N LYS A 70 -33.72 27.72 -10.98
CA LYS A 70 -33.98 26.27 -11.01
C LYS A 70 -35.46 25.93 -11.13
N MET A 71 -36.34 26.74 -10.54
CA MET A 71 -37.79 26.47 -10.52
C MET A 71 -38.43 26.54 -11.91
N GLU A 72 -37.79 27.21 -12.87
CA GLU A 72 -38.28 27.31 -14.25
C GLU A 72 -37.86 26.12 -15.12
N TYR A 73 -36.89 25.32 -14.66
CA TYR A 73 -36.38 24.19 -15.41
C TYR A 73 -37.24 22.93 -15.25
N LYS A 74 -38.00 22.59 -16.29
CA LYS A 74 -38.65 21.27 -16.41
C LYS A 74 -37.65 20.25 -16.95
N ALA A 75 -37.28 19.27 -16.12
CA ALA A 75 -36.48 18.14 -16.58
C ALA A 75 -37.17 17.39 -17.73
N ASP A 76 -36.40 16.95 -18.72
CA ASP A 76 -36.90 16.13 -19.83
C ASP A 76 -37.56 14.84 -19.28
N PRO A 77 -38.85 14.58 -19.57
CA PRO A 77 -39.58 13.43 -19.02
C PRO A 77 -38.97 12.06 -19.34
N PHE A 78 -38.14 11.97 -20.38
CA PHE A 78 -37.51 10.73 -20.83
C PHE A 78 -36.06 10.59 -20.36
N MET A 79 -35.47 11.60 -19.72
CA MET A 79 -34.09 11.55 -19.25
C MET A 79 -33.86 10.42 -18.24
N SER A 80 -34.75 10.27 -17.26
CA SER A 80 -34.70 9.18 -16.29
C SER A 80 -34.85 7.82 -16.96
N ALA A 81 -35.82 7.68 -17.88
CA ALA A 81 -36.04 6.45 -18.65
C ALA A 81 -34.80 6.06 -19.48
N ARG A 82 -34.14 7.03 -20.13
CA ARG A 82 -32.91 6.81 -20.91
C ARG A 82 -31.73 6.39 -20.03
N ILE A 83 -31.60 6.96 -18.83
CA ILE A 83 -30.56 6.57 -17.87
C ILE A 83 -30.81 5.15 -17.37
N ILE A 84 -32.04 4.84 -16.93
CA ILE A 84 -32.42 3.50 -16.47
C ILE A 84 -32.17 2.46 -17.56
N ALA A 85 -32.61 2.71 -18.79
CA ALA A 85 -32.39 1.81 -19.91
C ALA A 85 -30.89 1.54 -20.18
N LYS A 86 -30.03 2.55 -20.03
CA LYS A 86 -28.57 2.38 -20.16
C LYS A 86 -27.96 1.57 -19.01
N LEU A 87 -28.44 1.76 -17.78
CA LEU A 87 -27.99 0.97 -16.63
C LEU A 87 -28.41 -0.49 -16.76
N SER A 88 -29.67 -0.76 -17.12
CA SER A 88 -30.18 -2.12 -17.32
C SER A 88 -29.50 -2.83 -18.49
N LYS A 89 -29.16 -2.13 -19.58
CA LYS A 89 -28.41 -2.70 -20.69
C LYS A 89 -26.94 -2.96 -20.35
N LYS A 90 -26.39 -2.24 -19.37
CA LYS A 90 -25.04 -2.40 -18.83
C LYS A 90 -24.98 -3.41 -17.67
N GLU A 91 -26.07 -4.07 -17.31
CA GLU A 91 -25.97 -5.40 -16.71
C GLU A 91 -25.42 -6.36 -17.77
N ILE A 92 -24.12 -6.20 -18.02
CA ILE A 92 -23.24 -7.12 -18.68
C ILE A 92 -23.57 -8.45 -18.04
N SER A 93 -24.00 -9.40 -18.87
CA SER A 93 -24.02 -10.80 -18.52
C SER A 93 -22.62 -11.16 -18.04
N VAL A 94 -22.36 -11.03 -16.74
CA VAL A 94 -21.26 -11.75 -16.13
C VAL A 94 -21.62 -13.20 -16.42
N PRO A 95 -20.83 -13.94 -17.22
CA PRO A 95 -21.05 -15.37 -17.30
C PRO A 95 -21.01 -15.84 -15.86
N LYS A 96 -22.10 -16.46 -15.39
CA LYS A 96 -22.15 -17.13 -14.09
C LYS A 96 -21.14 -18.27 -14.17
N HIS A 97 -19.86 -17.95 -13.98
CA HIS A 97 -18.81 -18.92 -13.90
C HIS A 97 -19.10 -19.70 -12.62
N ASN A 98 -19.63 -20.91 -12.75
CA ASN A 98 -19.95 -21.80 -11.63
C ASN A 98 -18.68 -21.98 -10.77
N VAL A 99 -18.58 -21.20 -9.70
CA VAL A 99 -17.42 -21.17 -8.78
C VAL A 99 -17.26 -22.54 -8.11
N THR A 100 -18.36 -23.28 -7.97
CA THR A 100 -18.42 -24.69 -7.55
C THR A 100 -17.62 -25.63 -8.45
N LEU A 101 -17.60 -25.40 -9.77
CA LEU A 101 -16.84 -26.24 -10.70
C LEU A 101 -15.33 -26.00 -10.58
N ARG A 102 -14.92 -24.78 -10.22
CA ARG A 102 -13.51 -24.43 -9.97
C ARG A 102 -12.99 -24.93 -8.63
N TYR A 103 -13.86 -25.04 -7.62
CA TYR A 103 -13.49 -25.60 -6.32
C TYR A 103 -13.33 -27.13 -6.35
N LEU A 104 -14.11 -27.84 -7.16
CA LEU A 104 -14.00 -29.30 -7.29
C LEU A 104 -12.72 -29.76 -7.99
N THR A 105 -12.13 -28.96 -8.89
CA THR A 105 -10.90 -29.36 -9.59
C THR A 105 -9.63 -29.17 -8.77
N ILE A 106 -9.63 -28.29 -7.77
CA ILE A 106 -8.43 -27.99 -6.97
C ILE A 106 -8.25 -28.99 -5.82
N THR A 107 -9.34 -29.49 -5.23
CA THR A 107 -9.27 -30.42 -4.08
C THR A 107 -8.77 -31.81 -4.47
N SER A 108 -9.09 -32.28 -5.69
CA SER A 108 -8.64 -33.59 -6.18
C SER A 108 -7.11 -33.68 -6.33
N LEU A 109 -6.42 -32.57 -6.63
CA LEU A 109 -4.98 -32.58 -6.89
C LEU A 109 -4.17 -32.66 -5.58
N ALA A 110 -4.65 -32.03 -4.51
CA ALA A 110 -3.98 -32.03 -3.21
C ALA A 110 -4.02 -33.41 -2.53
N ALA A 111 -5.15 -34.13 -2.60
CA ALA A 111 -5.30 -35.43 -1.96
C ALA A 111 -4.39 -36.51 -2.59
N ALA A 112 -4.29 -36.53 -3.92
CA ALA A 112 -3.43 -37.49 -4.64
C ALA A 112 -1.93 -37.27 -4.33
N GLY A 113 -1.50 -36.01 -4.19
CA GLY A 113 -0.11 -35.68 -3.84
C GLY A 113 0.29 -36.21 -2.46
N VAL A 114 -0.59 -36.06 -1.46
CA VAL A 114 -0.35 -36.56 -0.10
C VAL A 114 -0.22 -38.08 -0.09
N THR A 115 -1.10 -38.80 -0.79
CA THR A 115 -1.04 -40.27 -0.84
C THR A 115 0.23 -40.79 -1.52
N ILE A 116 0.64 -40.16 -2.62
CA ILE A 116 1.86 -40.55 -3.35
C ILE A 116 3.09 -40.28 -2.48
N GLY A 117 3.14 -39.13 -1.79
CA GLY A 117 4.24 -38.79 -0.89
C GLY A 117 4.40 -39.80 0.26
N ILE A 118 3.31 -40.22 0.89
CA ILE A 118 3.34 -41.22 1.97
C ILE A 118 3.88 -42.57 1.46
N ILE A 119 3.42 -43.02 0.28
CA ILE A 119 3.87 -44.30 -0.30
C ILE A 119 5.37 -44.24 -0.61
N ILE A 120 5.83 -43.22 -1.33
CA ILE A 120 7.25 -43.05 -1.68
C ILE A 120 8.12 -42.94 -0.42
N GLY A 121 7.69 -42.15 0.57
CA GLY A 121 8.40 -42.02 1.85
C GLY A 121 8.52 -43.34 2.61
N SER A 122 7.46 -44.16 2.63
CA SER A 122 7.48 -45.47 3.30
C SER A 122 8.39 -46.48 2.60
N LEU A 123 8.45 -46.46 1.26
CA LEU A 123 9.39 -47.28 0.49
C LEU A 123 10.84 -46.83 0.72
N PHE A 124 11.09 -45.51 0.71
CA PHE A 124 12.43 -44.96 0.93
C PHE A 124 12.96 -45.30 2.32
N SER A 125 12.11 -45.20 3.36
CA SER A 125 12.47 -45.60 4.73
C SER A 125 12.88 -47.08 4.82
N THR A 126 12.19 -47.96 4.08
CA THR A 126 12.51 -49.39 4.06
C THR A 126 13.85 -49.64 3.37
N VAL A 127 14.12 -48.93 2.27
CA VAL A 127 15.40 -48.96 1.56
C VAL A 127 16.55 -48.48 2.44
N SER A 128 16.36 -47.39 3.19
CA SER A 128 17.38 -46.84 4.09
C SER A 128 17.72 -47.78 5.24
N THR A 129 16.76 -48.57 5.74
CA THR A 129 17.02 -49.59 6.78
C THR A 129 17.73 -50.82 6.22
N SER A 130 17.56 -51.14 4.94
CA SER A 130 18.28 -52.24 4.26
C SER A 130 19.66 -51.88 3.71
N SER A 131 20.04 -50.59 3.74
CA SER A 131 21.38 -50.12 3.37
C SER A 131 22.24 -49.90 4.61
N GLU A 132 22.78 -50.98 5.20
CA GLU A 132 24.00 -50.90 6.00
C GLU A 132 25.19 -50.57 5.07
N SER A 133 25.27 -49.34 4.56
CA SER A 133 26.48 -48.75 3.99
C SER A 133 26.29 -47.28 3.62
N ILE A 134 25.84 -46.45 4.58
CA ILE A 134 26.05 -44.99 4.51
C ILE A 134 26.62 -44.54 5.86
N ALA A 135 27.84 -44.99 6.17
CA ALA A 135 28.78 -44.32 7.10
C ALA A 135 30.07 -45.17 7.28
N ASN A 136 30.80 -45.48 6.20
CA ASN A 136 32.20 -45.90 6.39
C ASN A 136 33.07 -44.65 6.45
N ALA A 137 33.14 -44.04 7.63
CA ALA A 137 34.04 -42.93 7.93
C ALA A 137 35.51 -43.27 7.58
N GLN A 138 35.86 -44.56 7.67
CA GLN A 138 37.18 -45.08 7.34
C GLN A 138 37.56 -44.97 5.84
N GLU A 139 36.59 -44.93 4.92
CA GLU A 139 36.88 -44.73 3.49
C GLU A 139 37.18 -43.26 3.17
N TRP A 140 36.54 -42.33 3.90
CA TRP A 140 36.82 -40.89 3.76
C TRP A 140 38.19 -40.52 4.32
N GLU A 141 38.64 -41.17 5.39
CA GLU A 141 39.99 -41.00 5.96
C GLU A 141 41.07 -41.42 4.95
N ARG A 142 40.90 -42.60 4.33
CA ARG A 142 41.86 -43.13 3.35
C ARG A 142 41.99 -42.25 2.11
N LEU A 143 40.89 -41.65 1.66
CA LEU A 143 40.89 -40.71 0.53
C LEU A 143 41.49 -39.35 0.90
N ALA A 144 41.36 -38.91 2.15
CA ALA A 144 41.96 -37.68 2.64
C ALA A 144 43.49 -37.80 2.73
N ASP A 145 44.01 -38.90 3.28
CA ASP A 145 45.45 -39.17 3.38
C ASP A 145 46.12 -39.29 2.01
N GLU A 146 45.42 -39.83 1.01
CA GLU A 146 45.95 -39.95 -0.36
C GLU A 146 46.02 -38.60 -1.09
N PHE A 147 45.16 -37.63 -0.74
CA PHE A 147 45.14 -36.29 -1.36
C PHE A 147 45.95 -35.23 -0.62
N MET A 148 46.25 -35.44 0.65
CA MET A 148 46.97 -34.51 1.53
C MET A 148 48.08 -35.26 2.26
N PRO A 149 49.23 -35.56 1.63
CA PRO A 149 50.35 -36.09 2.38
C PRO A 149 50.78 -35.07 3.44
N GLU A 150 50.98 -35.53 4.68
CA GLU A 150 51.53 -34.69 5.75
C GLU A 150 52.85 -34.08 5.28
N ILE A 151 52.83 -32.77 5.06
CA ILE A 151 54.05 -32.01 4.80
C ILE A 151 54.81 -32.01 6.13
N ASP A 152 55.99 -32.66 6.16
CA ASP A 152 56.89 -32.55 7.31
C ASP A 152 57.36 -31.09 7.40
N ASN A 153 56.76 -30.36 8.35
CA ASN A 153 57.05 -28.94 8.60
C ASN A 153 58.37 -28.73 9.35
N ASN A 154 59.23 -29.75 9.46
CA ASN A 154 60.50 -29.61 10.14
C ASN A 154 61.41 -28.62 9.37
N PRO A 155 61.71 -27.44 9.95
CA PRO A 155 62.44 -26.38 9.28
C PRO A 155 63.92 -26.71 9.02
N TYR A 156 64.41 -27.86 9.50
CA TYR A 156 65.82 -28.28 9.33
C TYR A 156 66.10 -29.10 8.06
N ASN A 157 65.11 -29.35 7.19
CA ASN A 157 65.29 -30.19 5.99
C ASN A 157 65.19 -29.45 4.63
N MET A 158 65.48 -28.15 4.56
CA MET A 158 65.56 -27.45 3.27
C MET A 158 66.96 -27.60 2.64
N ILE A 159 67.06 -28.41 1.60
CA ILE A 159 68.24 -28.49 0.73
C ILE A 159 68.20 -27.30 -0.24
N ALA A 160 69.11 -26.35 -0.11
CA ALA A 160 69.24 -25.22 -1.02
C ALA A 160 69.84 -25.67 -2.36
N THR A 161 69.26 -25.25 -3.49
CA THR A 161 70.00 -25.21 -4.76
C THR A 161 69.63 -23.94 -5.54
N THR A 162 70.67 -23.14 -5.75
CA THR A 162 70.71 -21.82 -6.37
C THR A 162 70.67 -21.87 -7.89
N THR A 163 69.94 -20.91 -8.48
CA THR A 163 70.20 -20.13 -9.71
C THR A 163 70.81 -20.79 -10.95
N ASN A 164 70.19 -20.56 -12.12
CA ASN A 164 70.96 -20.09 -13.27
C ASN A 164 70.15 -19.19 -14.22
N THR A 165 70.87 -18.21 -14.77
CA THR A 165 70.49 -17.00 -15.50
C THR A 165 70.71 -17.12 -17.00
N ASN A 166 69.89 -16.45 -17.81
CA ASN A 166 70.24 -15.98 -19.16
C ASN A 166 69.20 -14.99 -19.75
N GLU A 167 69.40 -13.69 -19.47
CA GLU A 167 69.68 -12.58 -20.43
C GLU A 167 69.54 -12.87 -21.96
N THR A 168 69.09 -12.02 -22.90
CA THR A 168 68.49 -10.66 -23.03
C THR A 168 68.03 -10.49 -24.54
N PRO A 169 67.82 -9.30 -25.18
CA PRO A 169 66.56 -8.84 -25.79
C PRO A 169 66.60 -8.65 -27.34
N THR A 170 65.54 -8.09 -27.97
CA THR A 170 65.64 -6.89 -28.84
C THR A 170 64.30 -6.44 -29.45
N LYS A 171 64.12 -5.11 -29.46
CA LYS A 171 63.07 -4.29 -30.09
C LYS A 171 63.63 -3.75 -31.43
N PRO A 172 62.79 -3.17 -32.33
CA PRO A 172 62.51 -1.73 -32.25
C PRO A 172 61.02 -1.35 -32.34
#